data_AF-A0AAU2UGD3-F1
#
_entry.id   AF-A0AAU2UGD3-F1
#
_cell.length_a   1.000
_cell.length_b   1.000
_cell.length_c   1.000
_cell.angle_alpha   90.00
_cell.angle_beta   90.00
_cell.angle_gamma   90.00
#
_symmetry.space_group_name_H-M   'P 1'
#
loop_
_entity.id
_entity.type
_entity.pdbx_description
1 polymer ?
#
loop_
_entity_poly.entity_id
_entity_poly.type
_entity_poly.pdbx_seq_one_letter_code
_entity_poly.pdbx_strand_id
1 'polypeptide(L)'
;MPNPSQPPHPPEPSQPGRRHATRRSALKAGMGFALGTGLLGAAPGMAAASDRSVPADAPGGPTARLLQTGTPLCEQPGDSASAQGLGSGDLAIPYYREHDNTWGYVFGDAFGGIAQADPYLGSPVILNQANFDASGASPISFSWAMPTGGAANQCFDYAHWADNGHGFEISRIPNDCIEFGGRTYIQYTSVALWENIPAGYDGSLMSGVAYSDDYGVTWQDYPYHWAGDTQGSNQSMYGMWSFAGIDPDGWLYIFSKRWNGTHVNTADGGAIQLFRIRPDEFRAGNFGAQENWAYLDGRWQWTRAVGPSIMLSGNKIGEFSVKRIGNTYCMSYFDVDDYAICTRTAPRPDAAWTAPKPQIVGDGLPPHHWGKPQLPFLYGGYIHPGSASATSLTLIASQWQSVNHGKTPYRVLQYDGIQP
;
A
#
# COMPACT_ATOMS: atom_id res chain seq x y z
N MET A 1 13.93 37.70 57.41
CA MET A 1 12.52 38.03 57.74
C MET A 1 12.24 39.45 57.28
N PRO A 2 11.02 39.85 56.86
CA PRO A 2 9.90 39.13 56.21
C PRO A 2 9.49 39.76 54.85
N ASN A 3 8.58 39.10 54.13
CA ASN A 3 7.94 39.55 52.88
C ASN A 3 6.67 40.38 53.16
N PRO A 4 6.29 41.34 52.29
CA PRO A 4 4.87 41.55 52.02
C PRO A 4 4.50 41.81 50.54
N SER A 5 3.63 40.92 50.04
CA SER A 5 2.39 41.16 49.27
C SER A 5 2.36 42.14 48.08
N GLN A 6 2.09 41.57 46.89
CA GLN A 6 1.55 42.25 45.70
C GLN A 6 0.05 42.61 45.87
N PRO A 7 -0.44 43.68 45.19
CA PRO A 7 -1.85 44.04 45.12
C PRO A 7 -2.64 43.23 44.06
N PRO A 8 -3.98 43.15 44.18
CA PRO A 8 -4.84 42.28 43.38
C PRO A 8 -5.15 42.83 41.97
N HIS A 9 -5.24 41.91 41.00
CA HIS A 9 -5.70 42.18 39.63
C HIS A 9 -7.24 42.33 39.54
N PRO A 10 -7.75 43.14 38.60
CA PRO A 10 -9.19 43.33 38.36
C PRO A 10 -9.84 42.11 37.68
N PRO A 11 -11.17 41.92 37.82
CA PRO A 11 -11.87 40.74 37.33
C PRO A 11 -12.09 40.76 35.81
N GLU A 12 -11.82 39.62 35.17
CA GLU A 12 -12.09 39.35 33.76
C GLU A 12 -13.60 39.19 33.48
N PRO A 13 -14.11 39.59 32.29
CA PRO A 13 -15.50 39.39 31.91
C PRO A 13 -15.79 37.91 31.61
N SER A 14 -16.85 37.38 32.23
CA SER A 14 -17.37 36.04 32.01
C SER A 14 -17.87 35.84 30.57
N GLN A 15 -17.21 34.98 29.79
CA GLN A 15 -17.75 34.47 28.52
C GLN A 15 -18.68 33.27 28.76
N PRO A 16 -19.82 33.17 28.06
CA PRO A 16 -20.75 32.05 28.18
C PRO A 16 -20.16 30.76 27.60
N GLY A 17 -20.37 29.65 28.31
CA GLY A 17 -19.76 28.35 28.08
C GLY A 17 -19.92 27.81 26.66
N ARG A 18 -18.78 27.64 25.98
CA ARG A 18 -18.68 26.85 24.74
C ARG A 18 -18.76 25.38 25.10
N ARG A 19 -19.92 24.77 24.80
CA ARG A 19 -20.08 23.32 24.81
C ARG A 19 -19.15 22.70 23.75
N HIS A 20 -18.34 21.73 24.17
CA HIS A 20 -17.51 20.93 23.31
C HIS A 20 -18.34 20.23 22.23
N ALA A 21 -18.02 20.49 20.96
CA ALA A 21 -18.55 19.74 19.83
C ALA A 21 -17.74 18.44 19.67
N THR A 22 -18.34 17.31 20.03
CA THR A 22 -17.76 15.97 19.88
C THR A 22 -18.10 15.35 18.53
N ARG A 23 -17.10 14.86 17.79
CA ARG A 23 -17.00 13.79 16.74
C ARG A 23 -18.24 13.34 15.90
N ARG A 24 -19.37 14.05 15.83
CA ARG A 24 -20.61 13.57 15.19
C ARG A 24 -21.02 14.27 13.88
N SER A 25 -20.19 15.15 13.31
CA SER A 25 -20.66 16.09 12.28
C SER A 25 -20.00 16.00 10.89
N ALA A 26 -19.17 15.00 10.60
CA ALA A 26 -18.49 14.91 9.29
C ALA A 26 -18.73 13.59 8.51
N LEU A 27 -19.79 12.82 8.85
CA LEU A 27 -20.15 11.57 8.16
C LEU A 27 -21.64 11.53 7.75
N LYS A 28 -22.26 12.69 7.53
CA LYS A 28 -23.61 12.81 6.98
C LYS A 28 -23.64 13.77 5.80
N ALA A 29 -23.15 13.29 4.66
CA ALA A 29 -23.62 13.74 3.37
C ALA A 29 -23.67 12.50 2.46
N GLY A 30 -24.88 11.96 2.22
CA GLY A 30 -25.08 10.92 1.21
C GLY A 30 -25.90 9.68 1.59
N MET A 31 -26.74 9.69 2.63
CA MET A 31 -27.67 8.58 2.88
C MET A 31 -29.11 9.06 3.02
N GLY A 32 -29.86 9.00 1.92
CA GLY A 32 -31.32 9.06 1.92
C GLY A 32 -31.89 7.66 2.06
N PHE A 33 -32.58 7.41 3.17
CA PHE A 33 -33.31 6.17 3.44
C PHE A 33 -34.64 6.12 2.69
N ALA A 34 -34.97 4.95 2.13
CA ALA A 34 -36.34 4.47 2.00
C ALA A 34 -36.43 3.11 2.71
N LEU A 35 -37.22 3.06 3.79
CA LEU A 35 -37.51 1.88 4.60
C LEU A 35 -38.59 1.03 3.92
N GLY A 36 -38.38 -0.29 3.89
CA GLY A 36 -39.39 -1.29 3.55
C GLY A 36 -39.15 -2.56 4.36
N THR A 37 -40.02 -2.80 5.32
CA THR A 37 -40.08 -3.92 6.29
C THR A 37 -40.47 -5.26 5.65
N GLY A 38 -39.92 -6.39 6.14
CA GLY A 38 -40.63 -7.67 6.08
C GLY A 38 -39.84 -8.98 6.22
N LEU A 39 -39.91 -9.57 7.43
CA LEU A 39 -40.10 -11.00 7.76
C LEU A 39 -39.05 -12.10 7.39
N LEU A 40 -38.41 -12.59 8.46
CA LEU A 40 -38.25 -13.98 8.95
C LEU A 40 -38.38 -15.19 7.99
N GLY A 41 -37.36 -16.06 8.02
CA GLY A 41 -37.43 -17.48 7.64
C GLY A 41 -36.10 -18.21 7.90
N ALA A 42 -36.14 -19.34 8.61
CA ALA A 42 -34.98 -20.06 9.15
C ALA A 42 -34.62 -21.35 8.37
N ALA A 43 -33.33 -21.72 8.49
CA ALA A 43 -32.71 -23.07 8.41
C ALA A 43 -32.39 -23.66 7.00
N PRO A 44 -31.62 -24.77 6.91
CA PRO A 44 -30.18 -24.91 7.21
C PRO A 44 -29.35 -25.48 6.01
N GLY A 45 -28.04 -25.69 6.23
CA GLY A 45 -26.97 -25.91 5.25
C GLY A 45 -27.09 -27.01 4.18
N MET A 46 -26.21 -26.93 3.17
CA MET A 46 -25.69 -28.08 2.42
C MET A 46 -24.31 -27.79 1.82
N ALA A 47 -23.57 -28.88 1.67
CA ALA A 47 -22.17 -29.02 1.35
C ALA A 47 -21.81 -28.69 -0.10
N ALA A 48 -20.50 -28.53 -0.30
CA ALA A 48 -19.81 -28.61 -1.57
C ALA A 48 -20.20 -29.86 -2.37
N ALA A 49 -20.38 -29.69 -3.68
CA ALA A 49 -20.24 -30.77 -4.64
C ALA A 49 -19.64 -30.21 -5.94
N SER A 50 -18.56 -30.86 -6.33
CA SER A 50 -17.81 -30.73 -7.56
C SER A 50 -18.61 -31.16 -8.80
N ASP A 51 -18.18 -30.59 -9.92
CA ASP A 51 -18.08 -31.22 -11.25
C ASP A 51 -19.30 -31.16 -12.18
N ARG A 52 -19.12 -30.47 -13.32
CA ARG A 52 -19.43 -30.97 -14.67
C ARG A 52 -19.01 -29.97 -15.75
N SER A 53 -18.15 -30.48 -16.62
CA SER A 53 -17.82 -29.98 -17.96
C SER A 53 -19.05 -29.75 -18.84
N VAL A 54 -19.05 -28.63 -19.59
CA VAL A 54 -19.95 -28.37 -20.74
C VAL A 54 -19.13 -27.65 -21.83
N PRO A 55 -19.30 -28.00 -23.12
CA PRO A 55 -18.30 -27.78 -24.17
C PRO A 55 -18.39 -26.41 -24.85
N ALA A 56 -17.36 -26.13 -25.65
CA ALA A 56 -17.17 -24.94 -26.47
C ALA A 56 -18.23 -24.77 -27.58
N ASP A 57 -18.36 -23.51 -28.00
CA ASP A 57 -18.98 -22.96 -29.21
C ASP A 57 -20.47 -22.56 -29.16
N ALA A 58 -20.70 -21.27 -28.86
CA ALA A 58 -21.77 -20.46 -29.44
C ALA A 58 -21.28 -19.00 -29.64
N PRO A 59 -21.43 -18.38 -30.83
CA PRO A 59 -20.97 -17.03 -31.09
C PRO A 59 -22.01 -15.97 -30.69
N GLY A 60 -21.55 -14.87 -30.09
CA GLY A 60 -22.24 -13.58 -30.17
C GLY A 60 -23.33 -13.28 -29.15
N GLY A 61 -22.94 -13.12 -27.89
CA GLY A 61 -23.68 -12.33 -26.89
C GLY A 61 -22.69 -11.80 -25.86
N PRO A 62 -22.86 -10.59 -25.29
CA PRO A 62 -22.04 -10.16 -24.18
C PRO A 62 -22.34 -11.10 -23.01
N THR A 63 -21.47 -12.09 -22.82
CA THR A 63 -21.45 -12.83 -21.57
C THR A 63 -21.21 -11.79 -20.49
N ALA A 64 -22.19 -11.62 -19.60
CA ALA A 64 -21.99 -10.82 -18.41
C ALA A 64 -20.78 -11.40 -17.71
N ARG A 65 -19.61 -10.75 -17.85
CA ARG A 65 -18.40 -11.15 -17.17
C ARG A 65 -18.76 -11.09 -15.70
N LEU A 66 -18.87 -12.25 -15.05
CA LEU A 66 -19.14 -12.29 -13.61
C LEU A 66 -18.15 -11.34 -12.96
N LEU A 67 -18.65 -10.39 -12.18
CA LEU A 67 -17.79 -9.46 -11.47
C LEU A 67 -16.87 -10.27 -10.56
N GLN A 68 -15.56 -10.08 -10.72
CA GLN A 68 -14.59 -10.71 -9.83
C GLN A 68 -14.83 -10.19 -8.40
N THR A 69 -14.86 -11.10 -7.43
CA THR A 69 -15.01 -10.75 -6.00
C THR A 69 -13.66 -10.66 -5.29
N GLY A 70 -12.57 -11.00 -5.97
CA GLY A 70 -11.24 -11.17 -5.39
C GLY A 70 -11.08 -12.50 -4.65
N THR A 71 -9.87 -13.04 -4.65
CA THR A 71 -9.52 -14.25 -3.88
C THR A 71 -8.78 -13.85 -2.60
N PRO A 72 -9.32 -14.11 -1.39
CA PRO A 72 -8.64 -13.81 -0.14
C PRO A 72 -7.30 -14.55 -0.02
N LEU A 73 -6.26 -13.85 0.41
CA LEU A 73 -4.92 -14.41 0.67
C LEU A 73 -4.66 -14.66 2.16
N CYS A 74 -5.45 -14.04 3.04
CA CYS A 74 -5.44 -14.24 4.48
C CYS A 74 -6.86 -14.05 5.06
N GLU A 75 -6.98 -14.15 6.38
CA GLU A 75 -8.23 -14.00 7.13
C GLU A 75 -9.27 -15.09 6.84
N GLN A 76 -8.82 -16.29 6.45
CA GLN A 76 -9.65 -17.50 6.33
C GLN A 76 -9.04 -18.67 7.13
N PRO A 77 -9.84 -19.43 7.91
CA PRO A 77 -9.33 -20.61 8.58
C PRO A 77 -8.73 -21.63 7.58
N GLY A 78 -7.44 -21.95 7.76
CA GLY A 78 -6.75 -22.95 6.95
C GLY A 78 -6.31 -22.47 5.56
N ASP A 79 -6.33 -21.16 5.30
CA ASP A 79 -5.65 -20.61 4.13
C ASP A 79 -4.12 -20.79 4.20
N SER A 80 -3.44 -20.52 3.09
CA SER A 80 -1.99 -20.70 3.02
C SER A 80 -1.21 -19.75 3.91
N ALA A 81 -1.74 -18.56 4.22
CA ALA A 81 -1.08 -17.59 5.10
C ALA A 81 -1.12 -18.06 6.56
N SER A 82 -2.28 -18.54 7.04
CA SER A 82 -2.44 -19.07 8.39
C SER A 82 -1.65 -20.35 8.61
N ALA A 83 -1.42 -21.16 7.56
CA ALA A 83 -0.48 -22.27 7.61
C ALA A 83 0.97 -21.83 7.87
N GLN A 84 1.33 -20.60 7.51
CA GLN A 84 2.60 -19.96 7.84
C GLN A 84 2.51 -19.08 9.10
N GLY A 85 1.39 -19.11 9.84
CA GLY A 85 1.22 -18.35 11.09
C GLY A 85 0.78 -16.89 10.93
N LEU A 86 0.41 -16.43 9.73
CA LEU A 86 -0.21 -15.12 9.51
C LEU A 86 -1.72 -15.28 9.35
N GLY A 87 -2.49 -14.83 10.34
CA GLY A 87 -3.96 -14.92 10.32
C GLY A 87 -4.63 -13.72 9.67
N SER A 88 -4.09 -12.51 9.81
CA SER A 88 -4.58 -11.29 9.17
C SER A 88 -3.44 -10.29 8.94
N GLY A 89 -3.60 -9.40 7.96
CA GLY A 89 -2.54 -8.48 7.54
C GLY A 89 -2.95 -7.68 6.31
N ASP A 90 -2.07 -6.78 5.89
CA ASP A 90 -2.28 -5.89 4.76
C ASP A 90 -1.10 -5.84 3.79
N LEU A 91 -1.33 -5.12 2.69
CA LEU A 91 -0.42 -4.81 1.58
C LEU A 91 -0.04 -6.03 0.73
N ALA A 92 0.65 -7.02 1.32
CA ALA A 92 1.26 -8.18 0.66
C ALA A 92 1.97 -7.84 -0.66
N ILE A 93 2.90 -6.89 -0.59
CA ILE A 93 3.56 -6.29 -1.75
C ILE A 93 4.44 -7.35 -2.45
N PRO A 94 4.12 -7.72 -3.70
CA PRO A 94 4.77 -8.83 -4.37
C PRO A 94 6.11 -8.41 -5.00
N TYR A 95 7.12 -9.25 -4.86
CA TYR A 95 8.41 -9.08 -5.53
C TYR A 95 8.98 -10.42 -6.00
N TYR A 96 9.84 -10.35 -7.02
CA TYR A 96 10.55 -11.52 -7.53
C TYR A 96 11.81 -11.77 -6.69
N ARG A 97 12.01 -13.00 -6.24
CA ARG A 97 13.21 -13.47 -5.55
C ARG A 97 14.17 -14.02 -6.60
N GLU A 98 15.13 -13.20 -7.02
CA GLU A 98 16.11 -13.52 -8.06
C GLU A 98 17.01 -14.71 -7.69
N HIS A 99 17.43 -14.81 -6.43
CA HIS A 99 18.40 -15.82 -5.99
C HIS A 99 17.88 -17.27 -6.09
N ASP A 100 16.58 -17.49 -5.93
CA ASP A 100 15.96 -18.83 -5.92
C ASP A 100 14.85 -19.01 -6.97
N ASN A 101 14.56 -17.97 -7.76
CA ASN A 101 13.49 -17.92 -8.77
C ASN A 101 12.09 -18.16 -8.20
N THR A 102 11.84 -17.64 -7.00
CA THR A 102 10.54 -17.72 -6.32
C THR A 102 9.92 -16.33 -6.14
N TRP A 103 8.85 -16.23 -5.35
CA TRP A 103 8.12 -14.98 -5.13
C TRP A 103 8.00 -14.69 -3.65
N GLY A 104 8.24 -13.44 -3.27
CA GLY A 104 8.04 -12.95 -1.92
C GLY A 104 6.92 -11.91 -1.86
N TYR A 105 6.29 -11.79 -0.70
CA TYR A 105 5.15 -10.91 -0.45
C TYR A 105 5.35 -10.22 0.88
N VAL A 106 5.54 -8.91 0.84
CA VAL A 106 5.85 -8.09 2.02
C VAL A 106 4.56 -7.50 2.58
N PHE A 107 4.14 -7.99 3.74
CA PHE A 107 2.98 -7.50 4.47
C PHE A 107 3.36 -6.31 5.36
N GLY A 108 2.41 -5.41 5.55
CA GLY A 108 2.49 -4.31 6.52
C GLY A 108 2.28 -4.83 7.94
N ASP A 109 1.42 -4.17 8.71
CA ASP A 109 1.10 -4.61 10.07
C ASP A 109 0.37 -5.96 10.00
N ALA A 110 0.89 -6.98 10.68
CA ALA A 110 0.37 -8.34 10.60
C ALA A 110 0.07 -8.97 11.97
N PHE A 111 -0.86 -9.91 12.00
CA PHE A 111 -1.32 -10.59 13.21
C PHE A 111 -1.43 -12.10 12.98
N GLY A 112 -1.13 -12.88 14.02
CA GLY A 112 -1.20 -14.34 13.97
C GLY A 112 -2.62 -14.87 13.96
N GLY A 113 -3.56 -14.15 14.56
CA GLY A 113 -4.99 -14.45 14.47
C GLY A 113 -5.67 -13.74 13.30
N ILE A 114 -6.82 -14.28 12.89
CA ILE A 114 -7.76 -13.57 12.00
C ILE A 114 -8.29 -12.31 12.71
N ALA A 115 -8.88 -11.37 11.97
CA ALA A 115 -9.55 -10.21 12.58
C ALA A 115 -8.63 -9.37 13.50
N GLN A 116 -7.35 -9.22 13.15
CA GLN A 116 -6.35 -8.53 13.99
C GLN A 116 -6.30 -9.09 15.43
N ALA A 117 -6.52 -10.40 15.58
CA ALA A 117 -6.41 -11.08 16.87
C ALA A 117 -4.95 -11.45 17.17
N ASP A 118 -4.61 -11.42 18.45
CA ASP A 118 -3.24 -11.68 18.92
C ASP A 118 -2.68 -13.04 18.47
N PRO A 119 -1.35 -13.15 18.35
CA PRO A 119 -0.36 -12.11 18.62
C PRO A 119 -0.21 -11.11 17.47
N TYR A 120 0.13 -9.85 17.78
CA TYR A 120 0.70 -8.93 16.78
C TYR A 120 2.09 -9.45 16.36
N LEU A 121 2.28 -9.66 15.07
CA LEU A 121 3.52 -10.21 14.49
C LEU A 121 4.53 -9.12 14.14
N GLY A 122 4.10 -7.86 14.03
CA GLY A 122 4.94 -6.73 13.65
C GLY A 122 4.80 -6.34 12.17
N SER A 123 5.73 -5.50 11.70
CA SER A 123 5.83 -5.07 10.31
C SER A 123 7.28 -4.70 9.96
N PRO A 124 7.81 -5.05 8.78
CA PRO A 124 7.18 -5.90 7.78
C PRO A 124 7.26 -7.39 8.13
N VAL A 125 6.33 -8.17 7.58
CA VAL A 125 6.34 -9.64 7.59
C VAL A 125 6.42 -10.15 6.16
N ILE A 126 7.22 -11.19 5.89
CA ILE A 126 7.36 -11.73 4.53
C ILE A 126 6.88 -13.18 4.48
N LEU A 127 5.92 -13.43 3.59
CA LEU A 127 5.54 -14.76 3.14
C LEU A 127 6.08 -15.00 1.73
N ASN A 128 6.32 -16.25 1.37
CA ASN A 128 6.88 -16.60 0.07
C ASN A 128 6.13 -17.75 -0.59
N GLN A 129 6.22 -17.83 -1.91
CA GLN A 129 5.59 -18.84 -2.75
C GLN A 129 6.61 -19.42 -3.72
N ALA A 130 6.64 -20.75 -3.83
CA ALA A 130 7.58 -21.44 -4.72
C ALA A 130 7.25 -21.19 -6.20
N ASN A 131 5.97 -21.26 -6.57
CA ASN A 131 5.52 -21.16 -7.96
C ASN A 131 4.31 -20.23 -8.06
N PHE A 132 4.43 -19.14 -8.81
CA PHE A 132 3.32 -18.25 -9.14
C PHE A 132 2.69 -18.66 -10.47
N ASP A 133 1.36 -18.74 -10.50
CA ASP A 133 0.60 -19.00 -11.71
C ASP A 133 0.13 -17.69 -12.35
N ALA A 134 0.88 -17.23 -13.35
CA ALA A 134 0.57 -15.99 -14.06
C ALA A 134 -0.76 -16.01 -14.81
N SER A 135 -1.35 -17.19 -15.07
CA SER A 135 -2.64 -17.28 -15.75
C SER A 135 -3.82 -16.86 -14.85
N GLY A 136 -3.61 -16.84 -13.53
CA GLY A 136 -4.68 -16.63 -12.54
C GLY A 136 -5.61 -17.83 -12.38
N ALA A 137 -5.26 -19.01 -12.91
CA ALA A 137 -6.05 -20.22 -12.73
C ALA A 137 -5.94 -20.77 -11.29
N SER A 138 -4.84 -20.48 -10.60
CA SER A 138 -4.64 -20.75 -9.18
C SER A 138 -4.27 -19.48 -8.41
N PRO A 139 -4.78 -19.32 -7.18
CA PRO A 139 -4.44 -18.17 -6.35
C PRO A 139 -3.01 -18.27 -5.83
N ILE A 140 -2.48 -17.13 -5.41
CA ILE A 140 -1.27 -17.03 -4.60
C ILE A 140 -1.41 -17.95 -3.38
N SER A 141 -0.41 -18.79 -3.16
CA SER A 141 -0.38 -19.77 -2.07
C SER A 141 0.99 -19.78 -1.41
N PHE A 142 1.05 -19.41 -0.14
CA PHE A 142 2.29 -19.27 0.62
C PHE A 142 2.81 -20.62 1.10
N SER A 143 4.11 -20.85 0.86
CA SER A 143 4.80 -22.12 1.10
C SER A 143 5.77 -22.05 2.29
N TRP A 144 6.29 -20.86 2.62
CA TRP A 144 7.12 -20.60 3.81
C TRP A 144 7.07 -19.12 4.20
N ALA A 145 7.57 -18.78 5.39
CA ALA A 145 7.74 -17.39 5.84
C ALA A 145 9.17 -17.06 6.24
N MET A 146 9.52 -15.77 6.22
CA MET A 146 10.75 -15.24 6.80
C MET A 146 10.53 -14.79 8.26
N PRO A 147 11.61 -14.72 9.08
CA PRO A 147 13.01 -15.01 8.75
C PRO A 147 13.42 -16.48 8.89
N THR A 148 12.53 -17.35 9.38
CA THR A 148 12.93 -18.70 9.83
C THR A 148 12.72 -19.81 8.80
N GLY A 149 12.02 -19.56 7.70
CA GLY A 149 11.51 -20.59 6.80
C GLY A 149 10.29 -21.35 7.37
N GLY A 150 9.84 -20.98 8.58
CA GLY A 150 8.70 -21.58 9.27
C GLY A 150 7.59 -20.57 9.49
N ALA A 151 7.26 -20.29 10.75
CA ALA A 151 6.22 -19.34 11.11
C ALA A 151 6.64 -17.88 10.83
N ALA A 152 5.67 -17.10 10.35
CA ALA A 152 5.78 -15.69 10.05
C ALA A 152 6.06 -14.87 11.31
N ASN A 153 6.99 -13.93 11.19
CA ASN A 153 7.34 -13.00 12.26
C ASN A 153 7.90 -11.71 11.65
N GLN A 154 8.01 -10.65 12.47
CA GLN A 154 8.64 -9.41 12.06
C GLN A 154 10.04 -9.66 11.49
N CYS A 155 10.31 -9.02 10.35
CA CYS A 155 11.59 -9.11 9.66
C CYS A 155 12.61 -8.09 10.17
N PHE A 156 12.18 -6.85 10.43
CA PHE A 156 13.09 -5.80 10.92
C PHE A 156 13.32 -5.89 12.42
N ASP A 157 14.55 -5.62 12.86
CA ASP A 157 14.88 -5.57 14.28
C ASP A 157 14.67 -4.15 14.81
N TYR A 158 13.43 -3.81 15.15
CA TYR A 158 13.07 -2.59 15.87
C TYR A 158 11.95 -2.86 16.87
N ALA A 159 11.87 -2.02 17.89
CA ALA A 159 10.81 -2.06 18.88
C ALA A 159 9.64 -1.14 18.48
N HIS A 160 8.41 -1.62 18.66
CA HIS A 160 7.22 -0.81 18.48
C HIS A 160 7.00 0.14 19.65
N TRP A 161 6.40 1.29 19.37
CA TRP A 161 6.07 2.31 20.38
C TRP A 161 7.30 2.75 21.18
N ALA A 162 8.43 2.87 20.49
CA ALA A 162 9.72 3.11 21.09
C ALA A 162 10.52 4.14 20.29
N ASP A 163 11.53 4.72 20.92
CA ASP A 163 12.50 5.53 20.20
C ASP A 163 13.48 4.63 19.44
N ASN A 164 13.62 4.84 18.13
CA ASN A 164 14.49 4.05 17.26
C ASN A 164 15.86 4.74 16.97
N GLY A 165 16.22 5.77 17.73
CA GLY A 165 17.40 6.60 17.51
C GLY A 165 17.18 7.78 16.55
N HIS A 166 16.08 7.77 15.81
CA HIS A 166 15.61 8.87 14.97
C HIS A 166 14.36 9.55 15.57
N GLY A 167 13.80 9.03 16.65
CA GLY A 167 12.60 9.50 17.33
C GLY A 167 11.60 8.39 17.58
N PHE A 168 10.40 8.75 18.02
CA PHE A 168 9.36 7.79 18.40
C PHE A 168 8.73 7.11 17.17
N GLU A 169 8.81 5.79 17.11
CA GLU A 169 8.31 4.94 16.03
C GLU A 169 7.25 3.96 16.55
N ILE A 170 6.11 3.88 15.86
CA ILE A 170 5.04 2.91 16.12
C ILE A 170 5.28 1.65 15.29
N SER A 171 5.46 1.80 13.99
CA SER A 171 5.63 0.72 13.03
C SER A 171 6.39 1.23 11.79
N ARG A 172 6.97 0.30 11.02
CA ARG A 172 7.61 0.55 9.73
C ARG A 172 6.79 -0.10 8.62
N ILE A 173 6.10 0.72 7.83
CA ILE A 173 5.23 0.26 6.76
C ILE A 173 6.04 0.11 5.47
N PRO A 174 6.10 -1.09 4.86
CA PRO A 174 6.76 -1.28 3.58
C PRO A 174 5.95 -0.61 2.47
N ASN A 175 6.64 0.02 1.53
CA ASN A 175 6.01 0.63 0.35
C ASN A 175 6.32 -0.14 -0.93
N ASP A 176 7.50 -0.77 -1.03
CA ASP A 176 7.84 -1.68 -2.12
C ASP A 176 9.06 -2.54 -1.79
N CYS A 177 9.25 -3.63 -2.54
CA CYS A 177 10.37 -4.56 -2.41
C CYS A 177 10.95 -4.93 -3.77
N ILE A 178 12.28 -5.06 -3.84
CA ILE A 178 12.98 -5.53 -5.03
C ILE A 178 14.21 -6.34 -4.62
N GLU A 179 14.56 -7.35 -5.40
CA GLU A 179 15.81 -8.09 -5.24
C GLU A 179 16.69 -7.89 -6.46
N PHE A 180 17.96 -7.54 -6.23
CA PHE A 180 18.98 -7.53 -7.27
C PHE A 180 20.39 -7.54 -6.67
N GLY A 181 21.36 -8.04 -7.44
CA GLY A 181 22.77 -7.96 -7.06
C GLY A 181 23.10 -8.72 -5.77
N GLY A 182 22.34 -9.79 -5.50
CA GLY A 182 22.48 -10.63 -4.31
C GLY A 182 21.90 -10.03 -3.02
N ARG A 183 21.04 -9.02 -3.11
CA ARG A 183 20.38 -8.38 -1.96
C ARG A 183 18.89 -8.18 -2.20
N THR A 184 18.09 -8.38 -1.16
CA THR A 184 16.69 -7.95 -1.12
C THR A 184 16.64 -6.55 -0.49
N TYR A 185 15.84 -5.64 -1.04
CA TYR A 185 15.67 -4.27 -0.55
C TYR A 185 14.19 -3.99 -0.30
N ILE A 186 13.88 -3.37 0.84
CA ILE A 186 12.55 -2.86 1.16
C ILE A 186 12.67 -1.36 1.38
N GLN A 187 11.90 -0.58 0.63
CA GLN A 187 11.67 0.81 0.98
C GLN A 187 10.49 0.90 1.94
N TYR A 188 10.64 1.67 3.01
CA TYR A 188 9.64 1.78 4.06
C TYR A 188 9.44 3.22 4.53
N THR A 189 8.29 3.45 5.15
CA THR A 189 8.00 4.65 5.94
C THR A 189 7.90 4.26 7.42
N SER A 190 8.67 4.92 8.27
CA SER A 190 8.52 4.88 9.72
C SER A 190 7.38 5.79 10.16
N VAL A 191 6.45 5.28 10.95
CA VAL A 191 5.26 6.01 11.38
C VAL A 191 5.39 6.43 12.84
N ALA A 192 5.27 7.73 13.11
CA ALA A 192 5.26 8.26 14.48
C ALA A 192 3.84 8.40 15.04
N LEU A 193 2.85 8.66 14.17
CA LEU A 193 1.47 8.93 14.55
C LEU A 193 0.50 8.27 13.56
N TRP A 194 -0.49 7.53 14.08
CA TRP A 194 -1.63 7.00 13.31
C TRP A 194 -2.94 7.74 13.57
N GLU A 195 -3.04 8.40 14.72
CA GLU A 195 -4.26 9.07 15.15
C GLU A 195 -3.98 10.52 15.53
N ASN A 196 -5.04 11.34 15.46
CA ASN A 196 -5.01 12.76 15.83
C ASN A 196 -3.97 13.59 15.04
N ILE A 197 -3.67 13.16 13.81
CA ILE A 197 -2.82 13.89 12.86
C ILE A 197 -3.60 15.12 12.35
N PRO A 198 -3.07 16.34 12.46
CA PRO A 198 -3.72 17.53 11.90
C PRO A 198 -3.91 17.41 10.38
N ALA A 199 -4.92 18.09 9.82
CA ALA A 199 -5.11 18.11 8.38
C ALA A 199 -3.88 18.69 7.65
N GLY A 200 -3.42 18.02 6.60
CA GLY A 200 -2.23 18.39 5.82
C GLY A 200 -0.90 17.95 6.43
N TYR A 201 -0.94 17.14 7.49
CA TYR A 201 0.21 16.47 8.09
C TYR A 201 0.09 14.97 7.80
N ASP A 202 1.23 14.27 7.71
CA ASP A 202 1.26 12.85 7.34
C ASP A 202 1.65 11.91 8.50
N GLY A 203 2.15 12.45 9.63
CA GLY A 203 2.47 11.65 10.82
C GLY A 203 3.67 10.72 10.67
N SER A 204 4.44 10.83 9.59
CA SER A 204 5.68 10.07 9.42
C SER A 204 6.77 10.54 10.37
N LEU A 205 7.64 9.60 10.76
CA LEU A 205 8.91 9.89 11.43
C LEU A 205 9.99 10.14 10.39
N MET A 206 10.18 9.16 9.51
CA MET A 206 11.20 9.15 8.47
C MET A 206 10.83 8.11 7.40
N SER A 207 11.56 8.13 6.29
CA SER A 207 11.57 7.04 5.32
C SER A 207 12.98 6.51 5.12
N GLY A 208 13.10 5.23 4.83
CA GLY A 208 14.38 4.55 4.68
C GLY A 208 14.33 3.42 3.68
N VAL A 209 15.50 2.85 3.42
CA VAL A 209 15.65 1.60 2.66
C VAL A 209 16.44 0.63 3.55
N ALA A 210 15.83 -0.51 3.84
CA ALA A 210 16.50 -1.63 4.47
C ALA A 210 16.92 -2.65 3.41
N TYR A 211 18.00 -3.37 3.66
CA TYR A 211 18.46 -4.45 2.81
C TYR A 211 18.78 -5.72 3.60
N SER A 212 18.72 -6.85 2.91
CA SER A 212 19.11 -8.16 3.41
C SER A 212 20.12 -8.79 2.46
N ASP A 213 21.25 -9.22 3.00
CA ASP A 213 22.30 -9.97 2.29
C ASP A 213 22.05 -11.50 2.32
N ASP A 214 21.05 -11.95 3.08
CA ASP A 214 20.65 -13.35 3.25
C ASP A 214 19.16 -13.57 2.91
N TYR A 215 18.68 -12.76 1.96
CA TYR A 215 17.40 -12.91 1.27
C TYR A 215 16.13 -12.84 2.14
N GLY A 216 16.23 -12.15 3.28
CA GLY A 216 15.14 -11.80 4.18
C GLY A 216 15.27 -12.37 5.58
N VAL A 217 16.39 -13.02 5.93
CA VAL A 217 16.62 -13.58 7.27
C VAL A 217 17.08 -12.50 8.25
N THR A 218 18.05 -11.67 7.85
CA THR A 218 18.53 -10.52 8.61
C THR A 218 18.47 -9.25 7.77
N TRP A 219 18.29 -8.11 8.44
CA TRP A 219 18.06 -6.82 7.80
C TRP A 219 18.96 -5.73 8.37
N GLN A 220 19.38 -4.82 7.50
CA GLN A 220 20.21 -3.65 7.83
C GLN A 220 19.60 -2.42 7.17
N ASP A 221 19.50 -1.32 7.91
CA ASP A 221 19.15 -0.02 7.34
C ASP A 221 20.37 0.60 6.63
N TYR A 222 20.13 1.25 5.49
CA TYR A 222 21.10 2.22 5.03
C TYR A 222 21.17 3.41 6.00
N PRO A 223 22.35 4.00 6.25
CA PRO A 223 22.47 5.12 7.18
C PRO A 223 21.66 6.36 6.77
N TYR A 224 21.45 6.55 5.47
CA TYR A 224 20.74 7.71 4.94
C TYR A 224 19.22 7.49 5.00
N HIS A 225 18.53 8.43 5.63
CA HIS A 225 17.08 8.45 5.79
C HIS A 225 16.53 9.80 5.35
N TRP A 226 15.28 9.82 4.88
CA TRP A 226 14.57 11.05 4.58
C TRP A 226 13.71 11.43 5.79
N ALA A 227 13.93 12.63 6.32
CA ALA A 227 13.13 13.15 7.42
C ALA A 227 11.64 13.19 7.03
N GLY A 228 10.79 12.77 7.97
CA GLY A 228 9.35 12.85 7.86
C GLY A 228 8.77 14.07 8.55
N ASP A 229 7.47 14.04 8.70
CA ASP A 229 6.67 15.12 9.28
C ASP A 229 7.10 15.49 10.71
N THR A 230 7.18 14.51 11.60
CA THR A 230 7.54 14.74 13.00
C THR A 230 9.01 15.15 13.21
N GLN A 231 9.83 15.08 12.16
CA GLN A 231 11.20 15.62 12.12
C GLN A 231 11.30 16.99 11.43
N GLY A 232 10.17 17.62 11.11
CA GLY A 232 10.10 18.95 10.52
C GLY A 232 10.10 18.98 8.98
N SER A 233 10.04 17.82 8.33
CA SER A 233 9.96 17.69 6.86
C SER A 233 8.61 17.07 6.45
N ASN A 234 7.52 17.75 6.80
CA ASN A 234 6.16 17.37 6.41
C ASN A 234 6.04 17.25 4.88
N GLN A 235 5.30 16.24 4.41
CA GLN A 235 5.02 16.05 2.98
C GLN A 235 6.28 15.78 2.15
N SER A 236 7.25 15.06 2.70
CA SER A 236 8.46 14.62 1.99
C SER A 236 8.08 13.80 0.75
N MET A 237 8.57 14.21 -0.43
CA MET A 237 8.33 13.48 -1.70
C MET A 237 9.10 12.15 -1.80
N TYR A 238 9.88 11.81 -0.79
CA TYR A 238 10.59 10.54 -0.66
C TYR A 238 9.92 9.61 0.36
N GLY A 239 8.71 9.95 0.82
CA GLY A 239 7.93 9.18 1.79
C GLY A 239 7.69 7.74 1.35
N MET A 240 7.17 7.57 0.14
CA MET A 240 6.79 6.27 -0.43
C MET A 240 7.40 6.09 -1.80
N TRP A 241 8.01 4.94 -2.04
CA TRP A 241 8.60 4.59 -3.32
C TRP A 241 7.89 3.41 -3.94
N SER A 242 7.97 3.33 -5.27
CA SER A 242 7.80 2.08 -5.99
C SER A 242 8.95 1.86 -6.97
N PHE A 243 9.54 0.67 -6.89
CA PHE A 243 10.56 0.19 -7.81
C PHE A 243 9.89 -0.32 -9.08
N ALA A 244 10.12 0.37 -10.20
CA ALA A 244 9.63 -0.07 -11.51
C ALA A 244 10.48 -1.23 -12.10
N GLY A 245 11.64 -1.48 -11.51
CA GLY A 245 12.63 -2.48 -11.91
C GLY A 245 13.89 -1.86 -12.52
N ILE A 246 14.87 -2.72 -12.80
CA ILE A 246 16.05 -2.36 -13.62
C ILE A 246 15.64 -2.47 -15.09
N ASP A 247 15.67 -1.34 -15.79
CA ASP A 247 15.34 -1.28 -17.21
C ASP A 247 16.51 -1.82 -18.06
N PRO A 248 16.26 -2.32 -19.29
CA PRO A 248 17.31 -2.68 -20.25
C PRO A 248 18.37 -1.60 -20.50
N ASP A 249 18.08 -0.33 -20.25
CA ASP A 249 19.07 0.76 -20.28
C ASP A 249 20.07 0.76 -19.08
N GLY A 250 19.91 -0.19 -18.16
CA GLY A 250 20.79 -0.41 -17.01
C GLY A 250 20.55 0.53 -15.83
N TRP A 251 19.42 1.23 -15.79
CA TRP A 251 19.02 2.08 -14.66
C TRP A 251 17.93 1.41 -13.83
N LEU A 252 18.02 1.58 -12.50
CA LEU A 252 16.89 1.33 -11.61
C LEU A 252 15.99 2.57 -11.60
N TYR A 253 14.74 2.40 -12.03
CA TYR A 253 13.74 3.48 -12.00
C TYR A 253 12.88 3.41 -10.74
N ILE A 254 12.75 4.57 -10.07
CA ILE A 254 12.03 4.71 -8.81
C ILE A 254 11.05 5.86 -8.94
N PHE A 255 9.77 5.52 -8.78
CA PHE A 255 8.73 6.52 -8.61
C PHE A 255 8.58 6.79 -7.13
N SER A 256 8.40 8.05 -6.75
CA SER A 256 8.16 8.38 -5.35
C SER A 256 7.07 9.43 -5.18
N LYS A 257 6.47 9.40 -4.00
CA LYS A 257 5.47 10.37 -3.57
C LYS A 257 5.55 10.59 -2.08
N ARG A 258 4.68 11.49 -1.63
CA ARG A 258 4.42 11.76 -0.22
C ARG A 258 3.75 10.59 0.46
N TRP A 259 4.10 10.39 1.72
CA TRP A 259 3.35 9.53 2.62
C TRP A 259 1.91 10.06 2.76
N ASN A 260 0.93 9.18 2.53
CA ASN A 260 -0.48 9.52 2.69
C ASN A 260 -1.09 8.86 3.95
N GLY A 261 -0.35 7.96 4.62
CA GLY A 261 -0.70 7.43 5.94
C GLY A 261 -2.16 7.00 6.05
N THR A 262 -2.92 7.71 6.87
CA THR A 262 -4.34 7.44 7.16
C THR A 262 -5.31 7.77 6.02
N HIS A 263 -4.81 8.19 4.86
CA HIS A 263 -5.57 8.72 3.71
C HIS A 263 -6.37 10.01 4.01
N VAL A 264 -6.07 10.65 5.14
CA VAL A 264 -6.65 11.94 5.55
C VAL A 264 -5.74 13.12 5.15
N ASN A 265 -4.54 12.83 4.64
CA ASN A 265 -3.60 13.85 4.22
C ASN A 265 -4.09 14.55 2.94
N THR A 266 -4.75 15.70 3.12
CA THR A 266 -5.31 16.50 2.03
C THR A 266 -4.26 17.33 1.27
N ALA A 267 -3.01 17.37 1.73
CA ALA A 267 -1.96 18.22 1.16
C ALA A 267 -1.11 17.51 0.09
N ASP A 268 -1.25 16.19 -0.08
CA ASP A 268 -0.32 15.43 -0.92
C ASP A 268 -0.45 15.73 -2.43
N GLY A 269 -1.67 16.12 -2.85
CA GLY A 269 -2.07 16.39 -4.24
C GLY A 269 -1.92 15.19 -5.19
N GLY A 270 -1.74 13.98 -4.63
CA GLY A 270 -1.29 12.76 -5.31
C GLY A 270 -0.09 12.98 -6.22
N ALA A 271 0.81 13.88 -5.85
CA ALA A 271 1.98 14.19 -6.65
C ALA A 271 2.95 13.01 -6.69
N ILE A 272 3.36 12.60 -7.89
CA ILE A 272 4.41 11.61 -8.12
C ILE A 272 5.58 12.30 -8.83
N GLN A 273 6.78 11.96 -8.37
CA GLN A 273 8.05 12.29 -9.01
C GLN A 273 8.79 11.02 -9.44
N LEU A 274 9.79 11.18 -10.29
CA LEU A 274 10.59 10.08 -10.83
C LEU A 274 12.07 10.41 -10.73
N PHE A 275 12.84 9.44 -10.27
CA PHE A 275 14.30 9.46 -10.35
C PHE A 275 14.81 8.07 -10.74
N ARG A 276 16.07 8.02 -11.13
CA ARG A 276 16.76 6.78 -11.46
C ARG A 276 18.15 6.78 -10.86
N ILE A 277 18.67 5.60 -10.60
CA ILE A 277 20.00 5.43 -10.01
C ILE A 277 20.64 4.17 -10.56
N ARG A 278 21.97 4.17 -10.66
CA ARG A 278 22.68 2.96 -11.10
C ARG A 278 22.57 1.89 -9.99
N PRO A 279 22.34 0.60 -10.32
CA PRO A 279 22.15 -0.43 -9.30
C PRO A 279 23.33 -0.58 -8.33
N ASP A 280 24.57 -0.38 -8.79
CA ASP A 280 25.78 -0.38 -7.96
C ASP A 280 25.83 0.80 -6.99
N GLU A 281 25.48 2.00 -7.44
CA GLU A 281 25.36 3.19 -6.58
C GLU A 281 24.27 3.02 -5.51
N PHE A 282 23.12 2.46 -5.90
CA PHE A 282 22.04 2.14 -4.95
C PHE A 282 22.51 1.12 -3.91
N ARG A 283 23.18 0.05 -4.35
CA ARG A 283 23.73 -0.99 -3.47
C ARG A 283 24.81 -0.45 -2.53
N ALA A 284 25.55 0.57 -2.95
CA ALA A 284 26.52 1.25 -2.11
C ALA A 284 25.89 2.24 -1.12
N GLY A 285 24.57 2.44 -1.16
CA GLY A 285 23.87 3.44 -0.35
C GLY A 285 24.14 4.88 -0.79
N ASN A 286 24.69 5.10 -1.99
CA ASN A 286 25.01 6.41 -2.54
C ASN A 286 23.79 7.05 -3.21
N PHE A 287 22.71 7.26 -2.45
CA PHE A 287 21.45 7.80 -3.00
C PHE A 287 21.62 9.19 -3.65
N GLY A 288 22.63 9.96 -3.24
CA GLY A 288 22.99 11.24 -3.88
C GLY A 288 23.43 11.12 -5.33
N ALA A 289 23.79 9.91 -5.80
CA ALA A 289 24.12 9.65 -7.20
C ALA A 289 22.89 9.56 -8.11
N GLN A 290 21.65 9.70 -7.62
CA GLN A 290 20.46 9.63 -8.47
C GLN A 290 20.43 10.71 -9.56
N GLU A 291 19.85 10.39 -10.71
CA GLU A 291 19.41 11.35 -11.73
C GLU A 291 17.91 11.57 -11.60
N ASN A 292 17.51 12.84 -11.61
CA ASN A 292 16.15 13.28 -11.42
C ASN A 292 15.49 13.57 -12.76
N TRP A 293 14.25 13.11 -12.94
CA TRP A 293 13.43 13.57 -14.04
C TRP A 293 12.85 14.94 -13.68
N ALA A 294 13.34 15.99 -14.33
CA ALA A 294 13.01 17.36 -13.97
C ALA A 294 12.69 18.20 -15.20
N TYR A 295 11.76 19.15 -15.02
CA TYR A 295 11.51 20.21 -15.98
C TYR A 295 12.44 21.39 -15.65
N LEU A 296 13.48 21.54 -16.46
CA LEU A 296 14.54 22.53 -16.26
C LEU A 296 14.86 23.17 -17.61
N ASP A 297 14.99 24.49 -17.64
CA ASP A 297 15.28 25.28 -18.84
C ASP A 297 14.30 25.03 -20.00
N GLY A 298 13.00 24.94 -19.66
CA GLY A 298 11.92 24.82 -20.65
C GLY A 298 11.75 23.42 -21.25
N ARG A 299 12.45 22.40 -20.75
CA ARG A 299 12.34 21.03 -21.23
C ARG A 299 12.45 20.00 -20.10
N TRP A 300 11.86 18.84 -20.33
CA TRP A 300 12.09 17.67 -19.48
C TRP A 300 13.45 17.05 -19.79
N GLN A 301 14.22 16.72 -18.75
CA GLN A 301 15.52 16.09 -18.87
C GLN A 301 15.92 15.32 -17.60
N TRP A 302 16.76 14.31 -17.78
CA TRP A 302 17.48 13.67 -16.69
C TRP A 302 18.63 14.57 -16.23
N THR A 303 18.70 14.88 -14.94
CA THR A 303 19.71 15.79 -14.39
C THR A 303 20.05 15.48 -12.94
N ARG A 304 21.24 15.87 -12.51
CA ARG A 304 21.64 15.90 -11.09
C ARG A 304 21.63 17.31 -10.49
N ALA A 305 21.34 18.34 -11.30
CA ALA A 305 21.49 19.74 -10.89
C ALA A 305 20.36 20.24 -9.97
N VAL A 306 19.17 19.64 -10.06
CA VAL A 306 17.98 20.02 -9.30
C VAL A 306 17.23 18.78 -8.83
N GLY A 307 16.36 18.94 -7.83
CA GLY A 307 15.42 17.89 -7.42
C GLY A 307 14.43 17.52 -8.54
N PRO A 308 13.81 16.33 -8.47
CA PRO A 308 12.87 15.89 -9.48
C PRO A 308 11.61 16.77 -9.48
N SER A 309 11.03 16.95 -10.67
CA SER A 309 9.77 17.68 -10.83
C SER A 309 8.58 16.73 -10.68
N ILE A 310 7.43 17.27 -10.29
CA ILE A 310 6.17 16.53 -10.27
C ILE A 310 5.80 16.19 -11.72
N MET A 311 5.70 14.89 -12.03
CA MET A 311 5.37 14.42 -13.37
C MET A 311 3.93 13.92 -13.51
N LEU A 312 3.29 13.56 -12.39
CA LEU A 312 1.88 13.21 -12.33
C LEU A 312 1.26 13.84 -11.07
N SER A 313 0.03 14.36 -11.22
CA SER A 313 -0.76 14.95 -10.14
C SER A 313 -2.23 15.00 -10.53
N GLY A 314 -3.10 15.34 -9.58
CA GLY A 314 -4.52 15.67 -9.84
C GLY A 314 -5.51 14.58 -9.46
N ASN A 315 -5.05 13.34 -9.27
CA ASN A 315 -5.73 12.34 -8.46
C ASN A 315 -5.19 12.42 -7.03
N LYS A 316 -5.93 11.95 -6.02
CA LYS A 316 -5.38 11.78 -4.66
C LYS A 316 -4.84 10.37 -4.51
N ILE A 317 -3.62 10.19 -5.01
CA ILE A 317 -2.92 8.90 -5.02
C ILE A 317 -2.52 8.52 -3.59
N GLY A 318 -3.03 7.39 -3.10
CA GLY A 318 -2.67 6.73 -1.85
C GLY A 318 -1.44 5.83 -2.02
N GLU A 319 -1.55 4.56 -1.61
CA GLU A 319 -0.59 3.51 -1.96
C GLU A 319 -0.53 3.33 -3.48
N PHE A 320 0.65 3.01 -3.99
CA PHE A 320 0.87 2.84 -5.42
C PHE A 320 1.99 1.84 -5.71
N SER A 321 1.91 1.24 -6.89
CA SER A 321 2.86 0.27 -7.41
C SER A 321 3.11 0.56 -8.89
N VAL A 322 4.37 0.68 -9.27
CA VAL A 322 4.81 0.74 -10.66
C VAL A 322 5.66 -0.47 -10.95
N LYS A 323 5.39 -1.17 -12.06
CA LYS A 323 6.17 -2.32 -12.52
C LYS A 323 6.29 -2.28 -14.04
N ARG A 324 7.43 -2.70 -14.57
CA ARG A 324 7.59 -3.00 -16.00
C ARG A 324 7.11 -4.42 -16.28
N ILE A 325 6.01 -4.55 -17.02
CA ILE A 325 5.44 -5.83 -17.43
C ILE A 325 5.64 -5.98 -18.95
N GLY A 326 6.56 -6.87 -19.34
CA GLY A 326 7.04 -6.93 -20.72
C GLY A 326 7.72 -5.62 -21.14
N ASN A 327 7.17 -4.95 -22.15
CA ASN A 327 7.69 -3.67 -22.66
C ASN A 327 6.87 -2.46 -22.22
N THR A 328 5.92 -2.64 -21.31
CA THR A 328 5.02 -1.57 -20.85
C THR A 328 5.23 -1.31 -19.37
N TYR A 329 5.29 -0.04 -19.00
CA TYR A 329 5.22 0.37 -17.62
C TYR A 329 3.75 0.42 -17.21
N CYS A 330 3.41 -0.29 -16.14
CA CYS A 330 2.09 -0.31 -15.55
C CYS A 330 2.17 0.32 -14.16
N MET A 331 1.23 1.20 -13.86
CA MET A 331 1.05 1.80 -12.55
C MET A 331 -0.33 1.41 -12.05
N SER A 332 -0.41 1.00 -10.79
CA SER A 332 -1.65 0.83 -10.05
C SER A 332 -1.57 1.64 -8.77
N TYR A 333 -2.68 2.23 -8.35
CA TYR A 333 -2.74 3.01 -7.12
C TYR A 333 -4.15 3.12 -6.60
N PHE A 334 -4.26 3.32 -5.28
CA PHE A 334 -5.50 3.71 -4.66
C PHE A 334 -5.76 5.21 -4.90
N ASP A 335 -6.85 5.55 -5.59
CA ASP A 335 -7.34 6.93 -5.69
C ASP A 335 -8.31 7.17 -4.54
N VAL A 336 -7.90 7.99 -3.57
CA VAL A 336 -8.66 8.27 -2.35
C VAL A 336 -9.94 9.05 -2.65
N ASP A 337 -9.91 9.93 -3.67
CA ASP A 337 -11.09 10.74 -4.03
C ASP A 337 -12.09 9.93 -4.86
N ASP A 338 -11.61 9.14 -5.81
CA ASP A 338 -12.47 8.23 -6.57
C ASP A 338 -12.89 6.99 -5.78
N TYR A 339 -12.20 6.73 -4.66
CA TYR A 339 -12.32 5.52 -3.85
C TYR A 339 -12.20 4.23 -4.68
N ALA A 340 -11.13 4.14 -5.47
CA ALA A 340 -10.90 3.03 -6.39
C ALA A 340 -9.40 2.73 -6.59
N ILE A 341 -9.06 1.46 -6.82
CA ILE A 341 -7.78 1.10 -7.43
C ILE A 341 -7.85 1.45 -8.90
N CYS A 342 -7.04 2.41 -9.31
CA CYS A 342 -6.87 2.83 -10.68
C CYS A 342 -5.61 2.21 -11.30
N THR A 343 -5.60 2.14 -12.63
CA THR A 343 -4.40 1.81 -13.41
C THR A 343 -4.08 2.87 -14.43
N ARG A 344 -2.79 2.96 -14.79
CA ARG A 344 -2.25 3.72 -15.91
C ARG A 344 -1.15 2.93 -16.59
N THR A 345 -0.85 3.26 -17.84
CA THR A 345 0.29 2.69 -18.57
C THR A 345 1.13 3.76 -19.26
N ALA A 346 2.39 3.42 -19.53
CA ALA A 346 3.29 4.22 -20.36
C ALA A 346 4.28 3.32 -21.11
N PRO A 347 4.76 3.73 -22.30
CA PRO A 347 5.80 2.98 -23.02
C PRO A 347 7.20 3.15 -22.38
N ARG A 348 7.38 4.17 -21.53
CA ARG A 348 8.62 4.53 -20.84
C ARG A 348 8.27 5.12 -19.47
N PRO A 349 9.16 5.02 -18.48
CA PRO A 349 8.87 5.54 -17.14
C PRO A 349 8.73 7.07 -17.15
N ASP A 350 9.49 7.75 -18.00
CA ASP A 350 9.56 9.21 -18.20
C ASP A 350 8.66 9.73 -19.33
N ALA A 351 7.79 8.88 -19.90
CA ALA A 351 6.82 9.29 -20.91
C ALA A 351 5.49 9.75 -20.30
N ALA A 352 4.61 10.29 -21.15
CA ALA A 352 3.23 10.56 -20.77
C ALA A 352 2.50 9.27 -20.41
N TRP A 353 1.87 9.26 -19.24
CA TRP A 353 1.04 8.16 -18.77
C TRP A 353 -0.40 8.31 -19.28
N THR A 354 -1.07 7.18 -19.52
CA THR A 354 -2.50 7.18 -19.88
C THR A 354 -3.36 7.83 -18.79
N ALA A 355 -4.57 8.24 -19.17
CA ALA A 355 -5.61 8.62 -18.22
C ALA A 355 -5.89 7.48 -17.22
N PRO A 356 -6.37 7.80 -16.00
CA PRO A 356 -6.64 6.80 -14.99
C PRO A 356 -7.84 5.94 -15.39
N LYS A 357 -7.76 4.64 -15.11
CA LYS A 357 -8.85 3.70 -15.34
C LYS A 357 -9.19 2.96 -14.04
N PRO A 358 -10.40 3.14 -13.47
CA PRO A 358 -10.83 2.38 -12.31
C PRO A 358 -10.92 0.89 -12.61
N GLN A 359 -10.40 0.06 -11.71
CA GLN A 359 -10.36 -1.41 -11.85
C GLN A 359 -11.12 -2.11 -10.73
N ILE A 360 -10.84 -1.76 -9.48
CA ILE A 360 -11.51 -2.27 -8.28
C ILE A 360 -12.01 -1.04 -7.54
N VAL A 361 -13.28 -1.02 -7.16
CA VAL A 361 -13.92 0.16 -6.57
C VAL A 361 -14.37 -0.13 -5.15
N GLY A 362 -14.36 0.90 -4.31
CA GLY A 362 -14.89 0.82 -2.96
C GLY A 362 -16.41 0.87 -2.90
N ASP A 363 -16.95 1.07 -1.70
CA ASP A 363 -18.38 1.32 -1.49
C ASP A 363 -18.80 2.64 -2.13
N GLY A 364 -19.78 2.57 -3.03
CA GLY A 364 -20.23 3.70 -3.82
C GLY A 364 -20.52 3.24 -5.25
N LEU A 365 -21.49 3.87 -5.89
CA LEU A 365 -21.91 3.49 -7.25
C LEU A 365 -22.10 4.70 -8.16
N PRO A 366 -21.13 5.64 -8.25
CA PRO A 366 -21.17 6.60 -9.34
C PRO A 366 -21.15 5.82 -10.68
N PRO A 367 -21.75 6.37 -11.76
CA PRO A 367 -21.92 5.61 -13.00
C PRO A 367 -20.63 5.01 -13.58
N HIS A 368 -19.48 5.65 -13.38
CA HIS A 368 -18.18 5.15 -13.87
C HIS A 368 -17.61 3.97 -13.06
N HIS A 369 -18.23 3.59 -11.94
CA HIS A 369 -17.92 2.38 -11.16
C HIS A 369 -18.77 1.17 -11.57
N TRP A 370 -19.79 1.35 -12.41
CA TRP A 370 -20.70 0.27 -12.78
C TRP A 370 -19.97 -0.86 -13.53
N GLY A 371 -20.27 -2.10 -13.15
CA GLY A 371 -19.64 -3.28 -13.74
C GLY A 371 -18.19 -3.51 -13.31
N LYS A 372 -17.74 -2.87 -12.22
CA LYS A 372 -16.42 -3.11 -11.61
C LYS A 372 -16.53 -4.00 -10.36
N PRO A 373 -15.52 -4.84 -10.09
CA PRO A 373 -15.33 -5.48 -8.79
C PRO A 373 -15.45 -4.47 -7.64
N GLN A 374 -16.25 -4.81 -6.62
CA GLN A 374 -16.40 -3.99 -5.41
C GLN A 374 -15.65 -4.60 -4.24
N LEU A 375 -14.93 -3.75 -3.51
CA LEU A 375 -14.25 -4.09 -2.27
C LEU A 375 -14.50 -3.00 -1.21
N PRO A 376 -15.38 -3.21 -0.23
CA PRO A 376 -15.60 -2.26 0.86
C PRO A 376 -14.30 -1.98 1.63
N PHE A 377 -14.10 -0.77 2.16
CA PHE A 377 -12.88 -0.42 2.93
C PHE A 377 -11.55 -0.68 2.20
N LEU A 378 -11.55 -0.38 0.90
CA LEU A 378 -10.44 -0.62 -0.01
C LEU A 378 -9.25 0.31 0.22
N TYR A 379 -8.04 -0.23 0.06
CA TYR A 379 -6.78 0.50 -0.13
C TYR A 379 -5.71 -0.42 -0.76
N GLY A 380 -4.49 0.09 -0.98
CA GLY A 380 -3.40 -0.67 -1.61
C GLY A 380 -3.45 -0.61 -3.14
N GLY A 381 -3.37 -1.77 -3.81
CA GLY A 381 -3.33 -1.86 -5.28
C GLY A 381 -1.93 -2.13 -5.81
N TYR A 382 -1.33 -3.24 -5.40
CA TYR A 382 0.02 -3.63 -5.79
C TYR A 382 0.01 -4.55 -7.01
N ILE A 383 0.92 -4.32 -7.96
CA ILE A 383 1.03 -5.12 -9.18
C ILE A 383 1.96 -6.30 -8.92
N HIS A 384 1.49 -7.52 -9.19
CA HIS A 384 2.38 -8.68 -9.19
C HIS A 384 3.38 -8.61 -10.37
N PRO A 385 4.71 -8.62 -10.13
CA PRO A 385 5.69 -8.50 -11.22
C PRO A 385 5.63 -9.66 -12.21
N GLY A 386 5.14 -10.83 -11.77
CA GLY A 386 4.90 -12.00 -12.61
C GLY A 386 3.60 -11.99 -13.42
N SER A 387 2.86 -10.86 -13.45
CA SER A 387 1.64 -10.72 -14.24
C SER A 387 1.80 -11.24 -15.68
N ALA A 388 0.81 -11.96 -16.21
CA ALA A 388 0.91 -12.61 -17.53
C ALA A 388 1.24 -11.65 -18.68
N SER A 389 0.69 -10.43 -18.65
CA SER A 389 1.01 -9.38 -19.61
C SER A 389 0.59 -8.01 -19.10
N ALA A 390 1.04 -6.95 -19.78
CA ALA A 390 0.61 -5.58 -19.49
C ALA A 390 -0.90 -5.35 -19.73
N THR A 391 -1.62 -6.30 -20.33
CA THR A 391 -3.07 -6.28 -20.53
C THR A 391 -3.78 -7.38 -19.73
N SER A 392 -3.08 -8.00 -18.79
CA SER A 392 -3.61 -9.06 -17.93
C SER A 392 -2.81 -9.07 -16.63
N LEU A 393 -2.99 -8.01 -15.85
CA LEU A 393 -2.33 -7.84 -14.56
C LEU A 393 -2.99 -8.67 -13.48
N THR A 394 -2.17 -9.14 -12.54
CA THR A 394 -2.60 -9.57 -11.22
C THR A 394 -2.38 -8.42 -10.24
N LEU A 395 -3.46 -7.96 -9.62
CA LEU A 395 -3.44 -6.92 -8.59
C LEU A 395 -3.73 -7.51 -7.21
N ILE A 396 -3.08 -6.93 -6.21
CA ILE A 396 -3.23 -7.27 -4.79
C ILE A 396 -3.78 -6.04 -4.08
N ALA A 397 -4.99 -6.16 -3.53
CA ALA A 397 -5.70 -5.07 -2.86
C ALA A 397 -5.98 -5.43 -1.40
N SER A 398 -5.91 -4.43 -0.52
CA SER A 398 -6.14 -4.60 0.92
C SER A 398 -7.51 -4.11 1.32
N GLN A 399 -8.02 -4.69 2.41
CA GLN A 399 -9.31 -4.37 2.98
C GLN A 399 -9.17 -4.15 4.49
N TRP A 400 -9.58 -2.97 4.99
CA TRP A 400 -9.45 -2.65 6.42
C TRP A 400 -10.59 -1.81 6.98
N GLN A 401 -11.40 -2.41 7.85
CA GLN A 401 -12.45 -1.69 8.59
C GLN A 401 -11.90 -1.11 9.92
N SER A 402 -11.82 0.22 10.03
CA SER A 402 -11.24 0.89 11.22
C SER A 402 -11.93 0.56 12.57
N VAL A 403 -11.16 0.74 13.64
CA VAL A 403 -11.33 0.40 15.07
C VAL A 403 -12.70 0.59 15.76
N ASN A 404 -13.68 1.27 15.14
CA ASN A 404 -14.98 1.51 15.79
C ASN A 404 -16.08 0.48 15.45
N HIS A 405 -15.82 -0.52 14.60
CA HIS A 405 -16.83 -1.50 14.16
C HIS A 405 -16.32 -2.93 14.01
N GLY A 406 -15.81 -3.55 15.10
CA GLY A 406 -15.66 -5.01 15.14
C GLY A 406 -14.72 -5.61 14.09
N LYS A 407 -13.44 -5.27 14.18
CA LYS A 407 -12.21 -6.04 13.84
C LYS A 407 -12.11 -6.87 12.54
N THR A 408 -13.04 -6.78 11.60
CA THR A 408 -12.95 -7.49 10.31
C THR A 408 -13.59 -6.66 9.22
N PRO A 409 -13.13 -6.75 7.97
CA PRO A 409 -11.94 -7.50 7.56
C PRO A 409 -10.64 -6.70 7.74
N TYR A 410 -9.54 -7.42 7.97
CA TYR A 410 -8.16 -6.96 7.80
C TYR A 410 -7.39 -7.98 6.97
N ARG A 411 -7.53 -7.87 5.66
CA ARG A 411 -7.07 -8.90 4.72
C ARG A 411 -6.60 -8.33 3.41
N VAL A 412 -6.02 -9.23 2.64
CA VAL A 412 -5.55 -9.00 1.28
C VAL A 412 -6.31 -9.89 0.31
N LEU A 413 -6.64 -9.37 -0.88
CA LEU A 413 -7.31 -10.08 -1.96
C LEU A 413 -6.53 -9.94 -3.27
N GLN A 414 -6.49 -11.04 -4.03
CA GLN A 414 -5.96 -11.12 -5.39
C GLN A 414 -7.05 -10.90 -6.44
N TYR A 415 -6.74 -10.16 -7.50
CA TYR A 415 -7.57 -9.96 -8.68
C TYR A 415 -6.74 -10.16 -9.96
N ASP A 416 -7.14 -11.08 -10.83
CA ASP A 416 -6.39 -11.44 -12.04
C ASP A 416 -7.03 -10.92 -13.34
N GLY A 417 -6.25 -10.86 -14.41
CA GLY A 417 -6.78 -10.49 -15.73
C GLY A 417 -7.27 -9.04 -15.81
N ILE A 418 -6.70 -8.17 -14.98
CA ILE A 418 -6.95 -6.73 -14.98
C ILE A 418 -6.34 -6.12 -16.26
N GLN A 419 -7.15 -5.36 -16.98
CA GLN A 419 -6.74 -4.69 -18.22
C GLN A 419 -6.54 -3.20 -17.93
N PRO A 420 -5.29 -2.70 -17.90
CA PRO A 420 -4.99 -1.33 -17.51
C PRO A 420 -5.62 -0.22 -18.33
#